data_AF-A0A3N5JY86-F1
#
_entry.id   AF-A0A3N5JY86-F1
#
_cell.length_a   1.000
_cell.length_b   1.000
_cell.length_c   1.000
_cell.angle_alpha   90.00
_cell.angle_beta   90.00
_cell.angle_gamma   90.00
#
_symmetry.space_group_name_H-M   'P 1'
#
loop_
_entity.id
_entity.type
_entity.pdbx_description
1 polymer ?
#
loop_
_entity_poly.entity_id
_entity_poly.type
_entity_poly.pdbx_seq_one_letter_code
_entity_poly.pdbx_strand_id
1 'polypeptide(L)'
;VVGAPDIHFEKILPQLLTLKAPWLQGCFIRPCFFEPTFHKYAGGLCSGLQIHTDHWGYQHERFKPYRIVALILKAIRNNYPDYALWRKFDYEYETNRLAIDLLTGGTFFRTWVDDPAGKVDDFDARLVGDEESWESRRKCFLLY
;
A
#
# COMPACT_ATOMS: atom_id res chain seq x y z
N VAL A 1 10.27 -4.62 -0.63
CA VAL A 1 10.62 -3.32 0.01
C VAL A 1 9.86 -2.20 -0.68
N VAL A 2 9.54 -1.12 0.02
CA VAL A 2 9.02 0.13 -0.55
C VAL A 2 9.97 1.24 -0.09
N GLY A 3 10.40 2.14 -0.97
CA GLY A 3 11.35 3.18 -0.61
C GLY A 3 11.49 4.27 -1.66
N ALA A 4 12.10 5.39 -1.25
CA ALA A 4 12.41 6.54 -2.07
C ALA A 4 13.62 7.30 -1.46
N PRO A 5 14.39 8.05 -2.27
CA PRO A 5 15.56 8.79 -1.78
C PRO A 5 15.19 10.03 -0.96
N ASP A 6 13.99 10.56 -1.16
CA ASP A 6 13.50 11.84 -0.63
C ASP A 6 12.39 11.68 0.43
N ILE A 7 12.17 10.45 0.91
CA ILE A 7 11.18 10.14 1.96
C ILE A 7 11.87 9.51 3.17
N HIS A 8 11.56 10.03 4.36
CA HIS A 8 12.08 9.55 5.64
C HIS A 8 11.18 8.45 6.22
N PHE A 9 11.32 7.22 5.73
CA PHE A 9 10.47 6.10 6.15
C PHE A 9 10.61 5.72 7.63
N GLU A 10 11.75 6.04 8.25
CA GLU A 10 11.98 5.92 9.70
C GLU A 10 11.01 6.78 10.52
N LYS A 11 10.50 7.90 9.95
CA LYS A 11 9.48 8.76 10.57
C LYS A 11 8.05 8.32 10.24
N ILE A 12 7.87 7.59 9.13
CA ILE A 12 6.58 7.08 8.69
C ILE A 12 6.15 5.86 9.53
N LEU A 13 7.07 4.93 9.81
CA LEU A 13 6.73 3.68 10.49
C LEU A 13 6.04 3.88 11.85
N PRO A 14 6.52 4.77 12.76
CA PRO A 14 5.82 5.03 14.02
C PRO A 14 4.37 5.48 13.81
N GLN A 15 4.10 6.26 12.77
CA GLN A 15 2.76 6.76 12.47
C GLN A 15 1.83 5.63 12.00
N LEU A 16 2.34 4.73 11.15
CA LEU A 16 1.61 3.53 10.75
C LEU A 16 1.18 2.71 11.98
N LEU A 17 2.10 2.55 12.94
CA LEU A 17 1.82 1.85 14.20
C LEU A 17 0.78 2.59 15.06
N THR A 18 0.76 3.93 15.05
CA THR A 18 -0.25 4.72 15.79
C THR A 18 -1.65 4.67 15.18
N LEU A 19 -1.77 4.43 13.87
CA LEU A 19 -3.08 4.24 13.23
C LEU A 19 -3.78 2.97 13.74
N LYS A 20 -3.07 2.10 14.49
CA LYS A 20 -3.57 0.89 15.15
C LYS A 20 -4.42 0.00 14.24
N ALA A 21 -4.17 0.07 12.93
CA ALA A 21 -4.88 -0.74 11.97
C ALA A 21 -4.51 -2.21 12.22
N PRO A 22 -5.48 -3.13 12.34
CA PRO A 22 -5.21 -4.56 12.47
C PRO A 22 -4.41 -5.10 11.27
N TRP A 23 -4.34 -4.34 10.18
CA TRP A 23 -3.68 -4.68 8.93
C TRP A 23 -2.15 -4.84 9.03
N LEU A 24 -1.51 -4.28 10.05
CA LEU A 24 -0.05 -4.44 10.25
C LEU A 24 0.33 -5.76 10.92
N GLN A 25 -0.65 -6.59 11.26
CA GLN A 25 -0.43 -7.89 11.88
C GLN A 25 0.02 -8.94 10.85
N GLY A 26 0.58 -10.04 11.34
CA GLY A 26 0.97 -11.18 10.53
C GLY A 26 2.23 -10.98 9.67
N CYS A 27 2.92 -9.84 9.79
CA CYS A 27 4.24 -9.63 9.23
C CYS A 27 5.07 -8.71 10.14
N PHE A 28 6.37 -8.61 9.88
CA PHE A 28 7.25 -7.63 10.52
C PHE A 28 7.65 -6.55 9.53
N ILE A 29 7.51 -5.28 9.91
CA ILE A 29 7.90 -4.13 9.08
C ILE A 29 9.15 -3.51 9.68
N ARG A 30 10.23 -3.45 8.89
CA ARG A 30 11.54 -2.96 9.31
C ARG A 30 11.98 -1.77 8.47
N PRO A 31 12.42 -0.65 9.06
CA PRO A 31 13.13 0.39 8.34
C PRO A 31 14.43 -0.16 7.73
N CYS A 32 14.74 0.27 6.52
CA CYS A 32 15.97 -0.13 5.83
C CYS A 32 16.46 0.98 4.91
N PHE A 33 17.74 0.90 4.56
CA PHE A 33 18.34 1.68 3.49
C PHE A 33 18.82 0.73 2.40
N PHE A 34 18.63 1.11 1.15
CA PHE A 34 19.04 0.31 0.00
C PHE A 34 19.33 1.20 -1.20
N GLU A 35 20.16 0.72 -2.10
CA GLU A 35 20.46 1.36 -3.39
C GLU A 35 19.87 0.49 -4.50
N PRO A 36 18.84 0.97 -5.25
CA PRO A 36 18.31 0.23 -6.39
C PRO A 36 19.39 0.04 -7.45
N THR A 37 19.47 -1.16 -8.02
CA THR A 37 20.43 -1.48 -9.08
C THR A 37 19.90 -1.17 -10.49
N PHE A 38 18.59 -0.95 -10.64
CA PHE A 38 17.95 -0.65 -11.92
C PHE A 38 16.63 0.15 -11.74
N HIS A 39 16.11 0.70 -12.84
CA HIS A 39 14.90 1.54 -12.90
C HIS A 39 14.94 2.79 -11.99
N LYS A 40 13.87 3.02 -11.22
CA LYS A 40 13.65 4.25 -10.46
C LYS A 40 14.72 4.37 -9.38
N TYR A 41 15.37 5.53 -9.32
CA TYR A 41 16.39 5.85 -8.33
C TYR A 41 17.61 4.92 -8.35
N ALA A 42 17.92 4.31 -9.50
CA ALA A 42 19.12 3.49 -9.65
C ALA A 42 20.39 4.28 -9.26
N GLY A 43 21.26 3.67 -8.46
CA GLY A 43 22.48 4.30 -7.93
C GLY A 43 22.26 5.33 -6.82
N GLY A 44 21.01 5.51 -6.36
CA GLY A 44 20.67 6.45 -5.30
C GLY A 44 20.33 5.75 -3.99
N LEU A 45 20.88 6.26 -2.88
CA LEU A 45 20.51 5.79 -1.53
C LEU A 45 19.03 6.10 -1.25
N CYS A 46 18.24 5.06 -1.01
CA CYS A 46 16.84 5.15 -0.64
C CYS A 46 16.65 4.77 0.84
N SER A 47 15.83 5.53 1.56
CA SER A 47 15.19 5.05 2.80
C SER A 47 13.92 4.30 2.42
N GLY A 48 13.54 3.31 3.24
CA GLY A 48 12.36 2.49 2.95
C GLY A 48 11.93 1.57 4.08
N LEU A 49 10.86 0.83 3.79
CA LEU A 49 10.31 -0.22 4.64
C LEU A 49 10.43 -1.58 3.96
N GLN A 50 11.00 -2.54 4.67
CA GLN A 50 10.97 -3.95 4.31
C GLN A 50 9.82 -4.63 5.06
N ILE A 51 8.93 -5.26 4.30
CA ILE A 51 7.87 -6.14 4.82
C ILE A 51 8.45 -7.55 4.82
N HIS A 52 8.63 -8.13 6.01
CA HIS A 52 9.16 -9.47 6.21
C HIS A 52 8.01 -10.47 6.29
N THR A 53 7.98 -11.41 5.34
CA THR A 53 7.06 -12.55 5.33
C THR A 53 7.76 -13.88 5.58
N ASP A 54 9.09 -13.88 5.64
CA ASP A 54 9.91 -15.06 5.91
C ASP A 54 10.53 -14.94 7.31
N HIS A 55 9.67 -15.00 8.33
CA HIS A 55 10.08 -14.96 9.72
C HIS A 55 9.16 -15.82 10.59
N TRP A 56 9.67 -16.26 11.74
CA TRP A 56 8.95 -17.15 12.66
C TRP A 56 7.60 -16.61 13.18
N GLY A 57 7.40 -15.29 13.14
CA GLY A 57 6.17 -14.62 13.58
C GLY A 57 5.20 -14.31 12.44
N TYR A 58 5.49 -14.74 11.21
CA TYR A 58 4.62 -14.53 10.05
C TYR A 58 3.32 -15.29 10.22
N GLN A 59 2.18 -14.67 9.92
CA GLN A 59 0.85 -15.27 10.04
C GLN A 59 0.06 -14.99 8.77
N HIS A 60 0.00 -15.97 7.88
CA HIS A 60 -0.61 -15.85 6.55
C HIS A 60 -2.04 -15.30 6.60
N GLU A 61 -2.89 -15.85 7.48
CA GLU A 61 -4.31 -15.46 7.60
C GLU A 61 -4.53 -14.00 8.01
N ARG A 62 -3.55 -13.41 8.70
CA ARG A 62 -3.60 -12.01 9.16
C ARG A 62 -2.83 -11.06 8.24
N PHE A 63 -2.02 -11.59 7.33
CA PHE A 63 -1.21 -10.77 6.44
C PHE A 63 -2.09 -10.16 5.34
N LYS A 64 -2.28 -8.84 5.39
CA LYS A 64 -3.09 -8.09 4.43
C LYS A 64 -2.23 -7.12 3.61
N PRO A 65 -1.46 -7.59 2.61
CA PRO A 65 -0.46 -6.79 1.90
C PRO A 65 -1.04 -5.54 1.23
N TYR A 66 -2.21 -5.66 0.59
CA TYR A 66 -2.87 -4.54 -0.07
C TYR A 66 -3.17 -3.39 0.91
N ARG A 67 -3.75 -3.73 2.06
CA ARG A 67 -4.05 -2.81 3.15
C ARG A 67 -2.80 -2.19 3.78
N ILE A 68 -1.72 -2.97 3.94
CA ILE A 68 -0.42 -2.44 4.42
C ILE A 68 0.14 -1.38 3.47
N VAL A 69 0.17 -1.67 2.16
CA VAL A 69 0.66 -0.71 1.16
C VAL A 69 -0.26 0.52 1.08
N ALA A 70 -1.57 0.35 1.22
CA ALA A 70 -2.53 1.45 1.31
C ALA A 70 -2.19 2.40 2.47
N LEU A 71 -1.90 1.87 3.66
CA LEU A 71 -1.49 2.68 4.82
C LEU A 71 -0.16 3.38 4.59
N ILE A 72 0.82 2.71 3.99
CA ILE A 72 2.11 3.33 3.66
C ILE A 72 1.89 4.54 2.74
N LEU A 73 1.08 4.39 1.69
CA LEU A 73 0.77 5.48 0.76
C LEU A 73 -0.02 6.61 1.42
N LYS A 74 -1.00 6.28 2.27
CA LYS A 74 -1.74 7.25 3.09
C LYS A 74 -0.80 8.06 4.00
N ALA A 75 0.11 7.37 4.68
CA ALA A 75 1.07 8.03 5.57
C ALA A 75 2.06 8.90 4.78
N ILE A 76 2.55 8.45 3.63
CA ILE A 76 3.36 9.29 2.73
C ILE A 76 2.59 10.54 2.35
N ARG A 77 1.35 10.42 1.87
CA ARG A 77 0.53 11.57 1.48
C ARG A 77 0.31 12.54 2.64
N ASN A 78 0.02 12.04 3.84
CA ASN A 78 -0.19 12.89 5.02
C ASN A 78 1.08 13.67 5.43
N ASN A 79 2.27 13.09 5.26
CA ASN A 79 3.54 13.73 5.64
C ASN A 79 4.14 14.58 4.51
N TYR A 80 3.82 14.24 3.27
CA TYR A 80 4.34 14.89 2.06
C TYR A 80 3.16 15.19 1.11
N PRO A 81 2.30 16.18 1.43
CA PRO A 81 1.08 16.45 0.67
C PRO A 81 1.34 16.74 -0.81
N ASP A 82 2.45 17.42 -1.11
CA ASP A 82 2.83 17.80 -2.47
C ASP A 82 3.66 16.72 -3.20
N TYR A 83 3.93 15.58 -2.56
CA TYR A 83 4.71 14.51 -3.19
C TYR A 83 3.97 13.97 -4.41
N ALA A 84 4.69 13.84 -5.52
CA ALA A 84 4.16 13.27 -6.76
C ALA A 84 4.00 11.73 -6.64
N LEU A 85 3.06 11.30 -5.79
CA LEU A 85 2.80 9.90 -5.46
C LEU A 85 2.21 9.14 -6.65
N TRP A 86 1.32 9.79 -7.39
CA TRP A 86 0.65 9.21 -8.56
C TRP A 86 1.40 9.58 -9.82
N ARG A 87 2.02 8.58 -10.40
CA ARG A 87 2.77 8.76 -11.65
C ARG A 87 1.78 8.90 -12.81
N LYS A 88 1.90 9.98 -13.56
CA LYS A 88 1.17 10.20 -14.82
C LYS A 88 2.08 9.81 -15.99
N PHE A 89 1.78 8.69 -16.62
CA PHE A 89 2.46 8.19 -17.81
C PHE A 89 1.52 7.23 -18.54
N ASP A 90 1.76 7.01 -19.83
CA ASP A 90 1.01 6.03 -20.60
C ASP A 90 1.25 4.64 -20.00
N TYR A 91 0.18 4.00 -19.52
CA TYR A 91 0.24 2.70 -18.87
C TYR A 91 -0.42 1.68 -19.78
N GLU A 92 0.39 0.80 -20.36
CA GLU A 92 -0.04 -0.16 -21.38
C GLU A 92 -0.73 0.55 -22.58
N TYR A 93 -2.03 0.32 -22.78
CA TYR A 93 -2.83 0.93 -23.86
C TYR A 93 -3.67 2.12 -23.39
N GLU A 94 -3.53 2.55 -22.13
CA GLU A 94 -4.32 3.63 -21.55
C GLU A 94 -3.48 4.90 -21.37
N THR A 95 -3.97 5.99 -21.96
CA THR A 95 -3.27 7.30 -21.99
C THR A 95 -3.96 8.35 -21.13
N ASN A 96 -5.21 8.13 -20.70
CA ASN A 96 -6.03 9.16 -20.07
C ASN A 96 -6.16 8.96 -18.55
N ARG A 97 -6.18 7.71 -18.08
CA ARG A 97 -6.34 7.38 -16.65
C ARG A 97 -5.00 7.20 -15.96
N LEU A 98 -4.94 7.56 -14.68
CA LEU A 98 -3.76 7.30 -13.86
C LEU A 98 -3.60 5.78 -13.67
N ALA A 99 -2.36 5.30 -13.77
CA ALA A 99 -2.04 3.88 -13.63
C ALA A 99 -2.59 3.28 -12.32
N ILE A 100 -2.60 4.03 -11.22
CA ILE A 100 -3.14 3.56 -9.94
C ILE A 100 -4.65 3.29 -10.01
N ASP A 101 -5.41 4.11 -10.74
CA ASP A 101 -6.86 3.94 -10.86
C ASP A 101 -7.18 2.70 -11.71
N LEU A 102 -6.32 2.34 -12.66
CA LEU A 102 -6.42 1.09 -13.42
C LEU A 102 -6.09 -0.12 -12.56
N LEU A 103 -4.96 -0.07 -11.84
CA LEU A 103 -4.49 -1.15 -10.98
C LEU A 103 -5.45 -1.47 -9.82
N THR A 104 -6.14 -0.46 -9.30
CA THR A 104 -7.08 -0.60 -8.18
C THR A 104 -8.54 -0.69 -8.61
N GLY A 105 -8.82 -0.68 -9.92
CA GLY A 105 -10.16 -0.87 -10.48
C GLY A 105 -11.09 0.34 -10.33
N GLY A 106 -10.56 1.53 -10.04
CA GLY A 106 -11.32 2.77 -9.93
C GLY A 106 -10.59 3.86 -9.17
N THR A 107 -11.25 4.99 -8.94
CA THR A 107 -10.65 6.15 -8.27
C THR A 107 -10.66 6.06 -6.74
N PHE A 108 -11.46 5.16 -6.16
CA PHE A 108 -11.73 5.08 -4.72
C PHE A 108 -10.45 5.02 -3.88
N PHE A 109 -9.53 4.13 -4.25
CA PHE A 109 -8.26 3.96 -3.54
C PHE A 109 -7.46 5.26 -3.50
N ARG A 110 -7.26 5.87 -4.68
CA ARG A 110 -6.51 7.11 -4.83
C ARG A 110 -7.16 8.24 -4.04
N THR A 111 -8.48 8.41 -4.16
CA THR A 111 -9.21 9.45 -3.44
C THR A 111 -9.14 9.26 -1.93
N TRP A 112 -9.19 8.02 -1.44
CA TRP A 112 -9.02 7.74 -0.02
C TRP A 112 -7.61 8.04 0.47
N VAL A 113 -6.58 7.70 -0.30
CA VAL A 113 -5.18 8.05 0.04
C VAL A 113 -4.99 9.57 0.05
N ASP A 114 -5.56 10.28 -0.92
CA ASP A 114 -5.39 11.72 -1.09
C ASP A 114 -6.21 12.56 -0.09
N ASP A 115 -7.31 12.03 0.45
CA ASP A 115 -8.15 12.72 1.43
C ASP A 115 -7.54 12.68 2.85
N PRO A 116 -7.08 13.79 3.46
CA PRO A 116 -6.52 13.78 4.80
C PRO A 116 -7.50 13.31 5.90
N ALA A 117 -8.81 13.44 5.66
CA ALA A 117 -9.85 13.04 6.60
C ALA A 117 -10.27 11.57 6.45
N GLY A 118 -9.89 10.90 5.35
CA GLY A 118 -10.30 9.53 5.05
C GLY A 118 -9.80 8.54 6.10
N LYS A 119 -10.72 7.87 6.80
CA LYS A 119 -10.39 6.97 7.90
C LYS A 119 -10.06 5.57 7.41
N VAL A 120 -9.23 4.86 8.18
CA VAL A 120 -8.88 3.46 7.94
C VAL A 120 -10.14 2.58 7.91
N ASP A 121 -11.08 2.80 8.84
CA ASP A 121 -12.30 2.01 8.95
C ASP A 121 -13.24 2.17 7.75
N ASP A 122 -13.34 3.38 7.17
CA ASP A 122 -14.16 3.63 5.98
C ASP A 122 -13.62 2.86 4.77
N PHE A 123 -12.29 2.79 4.64
CA PHE A 123 -11.63 2.01 3.62
C PHE A 123 -11.80 0.51 3.87
N ASP A 124 -11.65 0.04 5.12
CA ASP A 124 -11.85 -1.37 5.44
C ASP A 124 -13.26 -1.83 5.16
N ALA A 125 -14.26 -1.05 5.59
CA ALA A 125 -15.67 -1.41 5.44
C ALA A 125 -16.02 -1.59 3.96
N ARG A 126 -15.48 -0.75 3.08
CA ARG A 126 -15.63 -0.93 1.64
C ARG A 126 -14.98 -2.22 1.15
N LEU A 127 -13.73 -2.48 1.55
CA LEU A 127 -13.03 -3.68 1.11
C LEU A 127 -13.69 -4.97 1.62
N VAL A 128 -14.12 -5.00 2.88
CA VAL A 128 -14.83 -6.14 3.47
C VAL A 128 -16.11 -6.43 2.69
N GLY A 129 -16.89 -5.41 2.33
CA GLY A 129 -18.10 -5.60 1.51
C GLY A 129 -17.80 -6.19 0.12
N ASP A 130 -16.73 -5.71 -0.53
CA ASP A 130 -16.30 -6.24 -1.83
C ASP A 130 -15.76 -7.69 -1.70
N GLU A 131 -15.02 -8.00 -0.63
CA GLU A 131 -14.50 -9.33 -0.30
C GLU A 131 -15.63 -10.34 -0.04
N GLU A 132 -16.60 -10.00 0.81
CA GLU A 132 -17.77 -10.85 1.12
C GLU A 132 -18.62 -11.12 -0.13
N SER A 133 -18.85 -10.10 -0.95
CA SER A 133 -19.56 -10.22 -2.22
C SER A 133 -18.82 -11.17 -3.17
N TRP A 134 -17.50 -11.03 -3.28
CA TRP A 134 -16.68 -11.89 -4.12
C TRP A 134 -16.65 -13.33 -3.61
N GLU A 135 -16.50 -13.54 -2.30
CA GLU A 135 -16.55 -14.86 -1.67
C GLU A 135 -17.88 -15.56 -1.94
N SER A 136 -19.00 -14.84 -1.82
CA SER A 136 -20.32 -15.39 -2.12
C SER A 136 -20.45 -15.80 -3.58
N ARG A 137 -20.04 -14.94 -4.52
CA ARG A 137 -20.14 -15.18 -5.97
C ARG A 137 -19.23 -16.30 -6.45
N ARG A 138 -18.04 -16.45 -5.86
CA ARG A 138 -17.08 -17.48 -6.30
C ARG A 138 -17.42 -18.88 -5.80
N LYS A 139 -18.24 -19.03 -4.75
CA LYS A 139 -18.55 -20.31 -4.09
C LYS A 139 -18.99 -21.41 -5.06
N CYS A 140 -19.86 -21.11 -6.02
CA CYS A 140 -20.35 -22.11 -6.98
C CYS A 140 -19.30 -22.55 -8.02
N PHE A 141 -18.15 -21.89 -8.07
CA PHE A 141 -17.05 -22.20 -9.00
C PHE A 141 -15.83 -22.81 -8.28
N LEU A 142 -15.87 -22.99 -6.96
CA LEU A 142 -14.74 -23.55 -6.21
C LEU A 142 -14.65 -25.07 -6.43
N LEU A 143 -13.45 -25.53 -6.75
CA LEU A 143 -13.10 -26.96 -6.86
C LEU A 143 -12.26 -27.44 -5.66
N TYR A 144 -11.78 -26.51 -4.83
CA TYR A 144 -10.98 -26.71 -3.62
C TYR A 144 -11.16 -25.52 -2.68
#